data_AF-A0A9P5M3I9-F1
#
_entry.id   AF-A0A9P5M3I9-F1
#
_cell.length_a   1.000
_cell.length_b   1.000
_cell.length_c   1.000
_cell.angle_alpha   90.00
_cell.angle_beta   90.00
_cell.angle_gamma   90.00
#
_symmetry.space_group_name_H-M   'P 1'
#
loop_
_entity.id
_entity.type
_entity.pdbx_description
1 polymer ?
#
loop_
_entity_poly.entity_id
_entity_poly.type
_entity_poly.pdbx_seq_one_letter_code
_entity_poly.pdbx_strand_id
1 'polypeptide(L)'
;MKCGGRYRFGNTLLWANGSMQDNRWLHFAYETCELKQPVIFWQYRCAMTANYTASKTTKRNFRKEADLDRQGQKHDAVQDCLHQIGWLVKGLNASMGKQAISIPSSVSYIPSGSSVSERPSKKRRLDCEDE
;
A
#
# COMPACT_ATOMS: atom_id res chain seq x y z
N MET A 1 -24.50 -13.46 -22.67
CA MET A 1 -23.54 -12.33 -22.51
C MET A 1 -22.40 -12.78 -21.62
N LYS A 2 -21.15 -12.78 -22.11
CA LYS A 2 -19.96 -13.12 -21.31
C LYS A 2 -19.42 -11.84 -20.68
N CYS A 3 -19.69 -11.63 -19.39
CA CYS A 3 -19.04 -10.56 -18.61
C CYS A 3 -17.58 -10.96 -18.34
N GLY A 4 -16.69 -10.52 -19.23
CA GLY A 4 -15.24 -10.57 -19.03
C GLY A 4 -14.80 -9.47 -18.07
N GLY A 5 -14.74 -9.78 -16.77
CA GLY A 5 -14.09 -8.95 -15.76
C GLY A 5 -13.27 -9.84 -14.83
N ARG A 6 -11.96 -9.58 -14.73
CA ARG A 6 -10.96 -10.37 -13.98
C ARG A 6 -11.10 -10.28 -12.45
N TYR A 7 -12.29 -10.03 -11.92
CA TYR A 7 -12.49 -9.88 -10.48
C TYR A 7 -13.22 -11.10 -9.92
N ARG A 8 -12.45 -12.04 -9.37
CA ARG A 8 -13.01 -13.13 -8.56
C ARG A 8 -13.39 -12.55 -7.19
N PHE A 9 -14.58 -11.95 -7.13
CA PHE A 9 -15.22 -11.54 -5.89
C PHE A 9 -15.53 -12.81 -5.07
N GLY A 10 -14.79 -13.02 -3.98
CA GLY A 10 -14.90 -14.20 -3.12
C GLY A 10 -13.75 -14.37 -2.12
N ASN A 11 -12.55 -13.88 -2.47
CA ASN A 11 -11.37 -13.85 -1.57
C ASN A 11 -10.89 -12.43 -1.26
N THR A 12 -11.68 -11.41 -1.61
CA THR A 12 -11.31 -10.00 -1.42
C THR A 12 -11.55 -9.59 0.02
N LEU A 13 -10.52 -9.08 0.68
CA LEU A 13 -10.60 -8.57 2.05
C LEU A 13 -10.75 -7.05 2.04
N LEU A 14 -11.83 -6.51 2.60
CA LEU A 14 -12.04 -5.07 2.71
C LEU A 14 -11.22 -4.49 3.86
N TRP A 15 -10.40 -3.47 3.58
CA TRP A 15 -9.68 -2.71 4.59
C TRP A 15 -10.15 -1.26 4.62
N ALA A 16 -10.61 -0.80 5.78
CA ALA A 16 -11.03 0.58 5.95
C ALA A 16 -10.97 1.04 7.42
N ASN A 17 -10.88 2.35 7.62
CA ASN A 17 -11.08 3.01 8.91
C ASN A 17 -12.59 3.05 9.19
N GLY A 18 -13.06 2.15 10.06
CA GLY A 18 -14.50 1.96 10.24
C GLY A 18 -15.10 0.97 9.24
N SER A 19 -14.30 0.00 8.77
CA SER A 19 -14.68 -0.99 7.75
C SER A 19 -16.00 -1.71 7.96
N MET A 20 -16.48 -1.85 9.21
CA MET A 20 -17.79 -2.44 9.49
C MET A 20 -18.93 -1.59 8.90
N GLN A 21 -18.86 -0.27 9.06
CA GLN A 21 -19.87 0.66 8.56
C GLN A 21 -19.84 0.72 7.03
N ASP A 22 -18.64 0.82 6.45
CA ASP A 22 -18.45 0.83 4.99
C ASP A 22 -18.96 -0.46 4.37
N ASN A 23 -18.65 -1.60 4.99
CA ASN A 23 -19.14 -2.90 4.53
C ASN A 23 -20.67 -2.99 4.58
N ARG A 24 -21.31 -2.47 5.64
CA ARG A 24 -22.77 -2.43 5.72
C ARG A 24 -23.38 -1.60 4.59
N TRP A 25 -22.84 -0.42 4.32
CA TRP A 25 -23.30 0.44 3.22
C TRP A 25 -23.08 -0.20 1.86
N LEU A 26 -21.91 -0.81 1.65
CA LEU A 26 -21.58 -1.51 0.41
C LEU A 26 -22.55 -2.65 0.14
N HIS A 27 -22.81 -3.48 1.15
CA HIS A 27 -23.75 -4.59 1.02
C HIS A 27 -25.17 -4.10 0.70
N PHE A 28 -25.66 -3.11 1.45
CA PHE A 28 -26.98 -2.53 1.21
C PHE A 28 -27.11 -1.94 -0.20
N ALA A 29 -26.11 -1.19 -0.67
CA ALA A 29 -26.13 -0.58 -1.99
C ALA A 29 -26.14 -1.63 -3.10
N TYR A 30 -25.29 -2.65 -3.01
CA TYR A 30 -25.24 -3.72 -4.02
C TYR A 30 -26.50 -4.58 -4.01
N GLU A 31 -27.10 -4.85 -2.84
CA GLU A 31 -28.38 -5.55 -2.74
C GLU A 31 -29.51 -4.73 -3.38
N THR A 32 -29.59 -3.45 -3.05
CA THR A 32 -30.62 -2.53 -3.59
C THR A 32 -30.51 -2.37 -5.10
N CYS A 33 -29.29 -2.40 -5.64
CA CYS A 33 -29.04 -2.30 -7.08
C CYS A 33 -29.04 -3.65 -7.81
N GLU A 34 -29.39 -4.76 -7.14
CA GLU A 34 -29.35 -6.13 -7.70
C GLU A 34 -27.98 -6.50 -8.30
N LEU A 35 -26.90 -5.95 -7.73
CA LEU A 35 -25.52 -6.17 -8.16
C LEU A 35 -24.88 -7.31 -7.39
N LYS A 36 -23.92 -7.98 -8.04
CA LYS A 36 -23.10 -8.99 -7.39
C LYS A 36 -22.18 -8.35 -6.33
N GLN A 37 -22.33 -8.78 -5.09
CA GLN A 37 -21.52 -8.32 -3.96
C GLN A 37 -20.02 -8.51 -4.24
N PRO A 38 -19.19 -7.46 -4.04
CA PRO A 38 -17.77 -7.52 -4.35
C PRO A 38 -16.94 -8.14 -3.21
N VAL A 39 -17.48 -8.14 -1.99
CA VAL A 39 -16.85 -8.61 -0.76
C VAL A 39 -17.85 -9.46 0.01
N ILE A 40 -17.38 -10.47 0.73
CA ILE A 40 -18.22 -11.26 1.65
C ILE A 40 -18.41 -10.45 2.93
N PHE A 41 -19.63 -10.42 3.48
CA PHE A 41 -19.99 -9.53 4.60
C PHE A 41 -19.06 -9.62 5.81
N TRP A 42 -18.51 -10.79 6.14
CA TRP A 42 -17.61 -10.95 7.28
C TRP A 42 -16.12 -10.83 6.92
N GLN A 43 -15.78 -10.57 5.65
CA GLN A 43 -14.42 -10.39 5.17
C GLN A 43 -13.99 -8.91 5.17
N TYR A 44 -13.94 -8.32 6.36
CA TYR A 44 -13.37 -6.98 6.55
C TYR A 44 -12.28 -6.94 7.62
N ARG A 45 -11.44 -5.90 7.56
CA ARG A 45 -10.43 -5.54 8.56
C ARG A 45 -10.47 -4.05 8.81
N CYS A 46 -10.47 -3.70 10.09
CA CYS A 46 -10.45 -2.31 10.52
C CYS A 46 -9.01 -1.80 10.62
N ALA A 47 -8.65 -0.81 9.80
CA ALA A 47 -7.33 -0.21 9.81
C ALA A 47 -6.99 0.43 11.17
N MET A 48 -8.00 0.97 11.88
CA MET A 48 -7.80 1.54 13.22
C MET A 48 -7.41 0.48 14.25
N THR A 49 -7.98 -0.72 14.17
CA THR A 49 -7.61 -1.83 15.04
C THR A 49 -6.16 -2.23 14.79
N ALA A 50 -5.73 -2.30 13.53
CA ALA A 50 -4.33 -2.58 13.19
C ALA A 50 -3.38 -1.50 13.71
N ASN A 51 -3.69 -0.21 13.54
CA ASN A 51 -2.89 0.89 14.08
C ASN A 51 -2.86 0.89 15.61
N TYR A 52 -3.97 0.57 16.27
CA TYR A 52 -4.00 0.41 17.72
C TYR A 52 -3.05 -0.71 18.18
N THR A 53 -3.11 -1.88 17.56
CA THR A 53 -2.20 -2.99 17.86
C THR A 53 -0.75 -2.60 17.62
N ALA A 54 -0.44 -1.99 16.47
CA ALA A 54 0.90 -1.48 16.17
C ALA A 54 1.37 -0.47 17.23
N SER A 55 0.49 0.42 17.70
CA SER A 55 0.82 1.42 18.71
C SER A 55 1.17 0.81 20.08
N LYS A 56 0.54 -0.30 20.46
CA LYS A 56 0.88 -1.00 21.71
C LYS A 56 2.27 -1.59 21.67
N THR A 57 2.67 -2.13 20.50
CA THR A 57 3.97 -2.76 20.26
C THR A 57 5.11 -1.76 20.06
N THR A 58 4.84 -0.65 19.38
CA THR A 58 5.86 0.32 18.93
C THR A 58 5.87 1.61 19.74
N LYS A 59 4.84 1.86 20.55
CA LYS A 59 4.59 3.13 21.26
C LYS A 59 4.38 4.35 20.35
N ARG A 60 4.14 4.12 19.05
CA ARG A 60 3.89 5.14 18.03
C ARG A 60 2.46 5.13 17.55
N ASN A 61 1.92 6.27 17.13
CA ASN A 61 0.57 6.35 16.57
C ASN A 61 0.65 6.81 15.13
N PHE A 62 0.76 5.85 14.21
CA PHE A 62 1.04 6.11 12.80
C PHE A 62 -0.05 6.93 12.13
N ARG A 63 -1.32 6.73 12.50
CA ARG A 63 -2.41 7.59 12.01
C ARG A 63 -2.21 9.04 12.45
N LYS A 64 -2.00 9.30 13.74
CA LYS A 64 -1.83 10.67 14.25
C LYS A 64 -0.59 11.34 13.65
N GLU A 65 0.49 10.58 13.50
CA GLU A 65 1.71 11.06 12.85
C GLU A 65 1.45 11.45 11.39
N ALA A 66 0.75 10.58 10.63
CA ALA A 66 0.39 10.88 9.24
C ALA A 66 -0.61 12.05 9.12
N ASP A 67 -1.50 12.21 10.09
CA ASP A 67 -2.46 13.32 10.08
C ASP A 67 -1.77 14.71 10.17
N LEU A 68 -0.52 14.79 10.64
CA LEU A 68 0.27 16.02 10.71
C LEU A 68 0.78 16.49 9.34
N ASP A 69 1.11 15.55 8.45
CA ASP A 69 1.67 15.79 7.13
C ASP A 69 0.71 15.32 6.00
N ARG A 70 -0.59 15.26 6.32
CA ARG A 70 -1.63 14.75 5.42
C ARG A 70 -1.55 15.44 4.06
N GLN A 71 -1.39 14.60 3.04
CA GLN A 71 -1.52 15.00 1.64
C GLN A 71 -2.95 14.73 1.17
N GLY A 72 -3.53 15.69 0.46
CA GLY A 72 -4.88 15.59 -0.09
C GLY A 72 -6.01 16.06 0.83
N GLN A 73 -7.14 16.34 0.20
CA GLN A 73 -8.40 16.77 0.74
C GLN A 73 -9.05 15.68 1.61
N LYS A 74 -9.61 16.10 2.76
CA LYS A 74 -10.45 15.24 3.61
C LYS A 74 -11.83 15.06 2.98
N HIS A 75 -12.42 13.88 3.14
CA HIS A 75 -13.71 13.51 2.56
C HIS A 75 -13.71 13.36 1.04
N ASP A 76 -12.53 13.39 0.40
CA ASP A 76 -12.33 12.76 -0.89
C ASP A 76 -11.99 11.29 -0.67
N ALA A 77 -12.84 10.39 -1.15
CA ALA A 77 -12.73 8.96 -0.85
C ALA A 77 -11.39 8.36 -1.31
N VAL A 78 -10.89 8.77 -2.48
CA VAL A 78 -9.65 8.23 -3.04
C VAL A 78 -8.46 8.71 -2.22
N GLN A 79 -8.39 10.00 -1.91
CA GLN A 79 -7.31 10.59 -1.12
C GLN A 79 -7.34 10.10 0.33
N ASP A 80 -8.53 9.90 0.91
CA ASP A 80 -8.69 9.25 2.22
C ASP A 80 -8.16 7.82 2.21
N CYS A 81 -8.46 7.03 1.17
CA CYS A 81 -7.91 5.69 1.02
C CYS A 81 -6.39 5.70 0.90
N LEU A 82 -5.80 6.58 0.07
CA LEU A 82 -4.35 6.69 -0.09
C LEU A 82 -3.65 7.08 1.21
N HIS A 83 -4.19 8.08 1.91
CA HIS A 83 -3.72 8.50 3.23
C HIS A 83 -3.77 7.34 4.23
N GLN A 84 -4.87 6.58 4.24
CA GLN A 84 -5.06 5.42 5.10
C GLN A 84 -4.06 4.31 4.83
N ILE A 85 -3.84 3.98 3.56
CA ILE A 85 -2.87 2.96 3.15
C ILE A 85 -1.47 3.34 3.66
N GLY A 86 -1.09 4.61 3.53
CA GLY A 86 0.22 5.11 3.95
C GLY A 86 0.53 4.82 5.42
N TRP A 87 -0.34 5.24 6.34
CA TRP A 87 -0.08 4.99 7.77
C TRP A 87 -0.31 3.54 8.19
N LEU A 88 -1.23 2.81 7.55
CA LEU A 88 -1.49 1.41 7.85
C LEU A 88 -0.26 0.55 7.53
N VAL A 89 0.32 0.73 6.34
CA VAL A 89 1.51 -0.01 5.91
C VAL A 89 2.70 0.30 6.81
N LYS A 90 2.92 1.59 7.15
CA LYS A 90 3.98 1.99 8.11
C LYS A 90 3.81 1.28 9.46
N GLY A 91 2.59 1.26 10.00
CA GLY A 91 2.29 0.61 11.27
C GLY A 91 2.49 -0.91 11.25
N LEU A 92 2.00 -1.58 10.21
CA LEU A 92 2.18 -3.02 10.02
C LEU A 92 3.66 -3.37 9.93
N ASN A 93 4.43 -2.70 9.07
CA ASN A 93 5.86 -2.93 8.93
C ASN A 93 6.62 -2.71 10.24
N ALA A 94 6.33 -1.62 10.96
CA ALA A 94 6.98 -1.34 12.24
C ALA A 94 6.64 -2.39 13.32
N SER A 95 5.41 -2.92 13.31
CA SER A 95 4.98 -3.96 14.26
C SER A 95 5.56 -5.34 13.92
N MET A 96 5.79 -5.62 12.64
CA MET A 96 6.37 -6.87 12.13
C MET A 96 7.90 -6.85 12.14
N GLY A 97 8.55 -5.68 12.12
CA GLY A 97 10.01 -5.55 12.14
C GLY A 97 10.67 -6.11 13.41
N LYS A 98 9.92 -6.32 14.49
CA LYS A 98 10.39 -7.08 15.67
C LYS A 98 10.36 -8.61 15.49
N GLN A 99 9.70 -9.11 14.44
CA GLN A 99 9.61 -10.54 14.10
C GLN A 99 10.52 -10.94 12.94
N ALA A 100 11.06 -9.98 12.18
CA ALA A 100 12.11 -10.26 11.21
C ALA A 100 13.39 -10.61 11.98
N ILE A 101 13.67 -11.91 12.10
CA ILE A 101 15.00 -12.42 12.48
C ILE A 101 15.98 -11.70 11.57
N SER A 102 16.87 -10.89 12.17
CA SER A 102 17.98 -10.27 11.49
C SER A 102 18.80 -11.38 10.85
N ILE A 103 18.69 -11.54 9.52
CA ILE A 103 19.68 -12.30 8.77
C ILE A 103 20.98 -11.53 8.95
N PRO A 104 22.02 -12.10 9.57
CA PRO A 104 23.30 -11.41 9.69
C PRO A 104 23.82 -11.18 8.27
N SER A 105 23.91 -9.92 7.86
CA SER A 105 24.57 -9.52 6.64
C SER A 105 26.08 -9.77 6.83
N SER A 106 26.52 -11.00 6.59
CA SER A 106 27.92 -11.31 6.43
C SER A 106 28.39 -10.65 5.14
N VAL A 107 29.02 -9.49 5.30
CA VAL A 107 29.76 -8.76 4.29
C VAL A 107 30.79 -9.69 3.66
N SER A 108 30.64 -10.01 2.36
CA SER A 108 31.75 -10.51 1.56
C SER A 108 32.33 -9.35 0.76
N TYR A 109 33.50 -8.91 1.21
CA TYR A 109 34.38 -7.99 0.50
C TYR A 109 34.78 -8.61 -0.84
N ILE A 110 34.50 -7.92 -1.95
CA ILE A 110 35.12 -8.20 -3.24
C ILE A 110 36.37 -7.31 -3.33
N PRO A 111 37.59 -7.88 -3.48
CA PRO A 111 38.80 -7.08 -3.55
C PRO A 111 38.95 -6.41 -4.93
N SER A 112 39.37 -5.15 -4.87
CA SER A 112 39.66 -4.26 -5.99
C SER A 112 41.04 -4.54 -6.59
N GLY A 113 41.17 -4.42 -7.92
CA GLY A 113 42.42 -4.31 -8.68
C GLY A 113 42.21 -4.74 -10.15
N SER A 114 42.66 -4.05 -11.21
CA SER A 114 43.43 -2.82 -11.40
C SER A 114 43.25 -2.34 -12.86
N SER A 115 43.29 -1.01 -13.03
CA SER A 115 43.57 -0.06 -14.15
C SER A 115 43.77 -0.44 -15.64
N VAL A 116 43.61 0.64 -16.46
CA VAL A 116 44.05 0.90 -17.86
C VAL A 116 42.93 0.67 -18.90
N SER A 117 42.53 1.58 -19.82
CA SER A 117 43.03 2.86 -20.37
C SER A 117 41.85 3.72 -20.89
N GLU A 118 42.00 5.05 -20.93
CA GLU A 118 41.00 6.01 -21.44
C GLU A 118 40.99 6.18 -22.99
N ARG A 119 39.77 6.25 -23.55
CA ARG A 119 39.24 7.16 -24.63
C ARG A 119 39.78 7.07 -26.09
N PRO A 120 38.96 7.40 -27.14
CA PRO A 120 38.15 8.64 -27.19
C PRO A 120 36.73 8.59 -27.78
N SER A 121 35.89 9.42 -27.15
CA SER A 121 34.91 10.37 -27.70
C SER A 121 34.45 10.22 -29.16
N LYS A 122 33.15 9.94 -29.35
CA LYS A 122 32.37 10.49 -30.48
C LYS A 122 31.00 10.98 -30.03
N LYS A 123 30.83 12.29 -30.19
CA LYS A 123 29.63 13.12 -30.02
C LYS A 123 28.74 12.94 -31.27
N ARG A 124 27.43 12.69 -31.14
CA ARG A 124 26.35 13.01 -32.12
C ARG A 124 25.01 12.86 -31.38
N ARG A 125 24.48 13.96 -30.86
CA ARG A 125 23.45 14.87 -31.42
C ARG A 125 22.05 14.24 -31.37
N LEU A 126 21.22 14.81 -30.49
CA LEU A 126 19.75 14.81 -30.61
C LEU A 126 19.38 15.31 -32.01
N ASP A 127 18.34 14.73 -32.59
CA ASP A 127 17.27 15.48 -33.24
C ASP A 127 15.97 14.70 -33.02
N CYS A 128 14.96 15.40 -32.52
CA CYS A 128 13.55 15.01 -32.59
C CYS A 128 13.15 14.89 -34.07
N GLU A 129 12.12 14.12 -34.42
CA GLU A 129 11.02 14.56 -35.28
C GLU A 129 9.78 13.71 -35.01
N ASP A 130 8.65 14.40 -35.13
CA ASP A 130 7.27 13.99 -34.88
C ASP A 130 6.71 13.12 -36.02
N GLU A 131 5.84 12.16 -35.67
CA GLU A 131 4.64 11.82 -36.44
C GLU A 131 3.48 11.54 -35.48
#